data_AF-A0A3B9V611-F1
#
_entry.id   AF-A0A3B9V611-F1
#
_cell.length_a   1.000
_cell.length_b   1.000
_cell.length_c   1.000
_cell.angle_alpha   90.00
_cell.angle_beta   90.00
_cell.angle_gamma   90.00
#
_symmetry.space_group_name_H-M   'P 1'
#
loop_
_entity.id
_entity.type
_entity.pdbx_description
1 polymer ?
#
loop_
_entity_poly.entity_id
_entity_poly.type
_entity_poly.pdbx_seq_one_letter_code
_entity_poly.pdbx_strand_id
1 'polypeptide(L)' 'MALTHRMTIPAAEIFKAYDIRGIVDHSLTETTVQQIGQAVASDTLACQGDTVIVGR' A
#
# COMPACT_ATOMS: atom_id res chain seq x y z
N MET A 1 0.88 -16.58 21.48
CA MET A 1 -0.13 -15.52 21.71
C MET A 1 -0.06 -14.54 20.56
N ALA A 2 -0.78 -14.82 19.47
CA ALA A 2 -0.79 -13.92 18.32
C ALA A 2 -1.62 -12.69 18.68
N LEU A 3 -0.95 -11.56 18.92
CA LEU A 3 -1.59 -10.25 18.93
C LEU A 3 -2.25 -10.09 17.57
N THR A 4 -3.58 -10.08 17.53
CA THR A 4 -4.36 -9.67 16.37
C THR A 4 -3.97 -8.23 16.07
N HIS A 5 -2.98 -8.02 15.21
CA HIS A 5 -2.67 -6.71 14.68
C HIS A 5 -3.91 -6.27 13.90
N ARG A 6 -4.66 -5.35 14.49
CA ARG A 6 -5.86 -4.80 13.87
C ARG A 6 -5.38 -4.03 12.65
N MET A 7 -5.46 -4.67 11.47
CA MET A 7 -5.06 -4.05 10.22
C MET A 7 -5.94 -2.83 9.98
N THR A 8 -5.35 -1.64 10.10
CA THR A 8 -6.00 -0.42 9.66
C THR A 8 -6.05 -0.45 8.14
N ILE A 9 -7.24 -0.38 7.58
CA ILE A 9 -7.42 -0.29 6.12
C ILE A 9 -7.03 1.13 5.70
N PRO A 10 -6.21 1.31 4.64
CA PRO A 10 -5.93 2.62 4.06
C PRO A 10 -7.21 3.41 3.76
N ALA A 11 -7.19 4.72 4.01
CA ALA A 11 -8.35 5.58 3.77
C ALA A 11 -8.73 5.57 2.28
N ALA A 12 -9.98 5.21 1.96
CA ALA A 12 -10.42 5.04 0.57
C ALA A 12 -10.21 6.28 -0.31
N GLU A 13 -10.25 7.48 0.28
CA GLU A 13 -10.05 8.74 -0.42
C GLU A 13 -8.66 8.90 -1.05
N ILE A 14 -7.63 8.14 -0.62
CA ILE A 14 -6.31 8.23 -1.23
C ILE A 14 -6.24 7.57 -2.61
N PHE A 15 -7.19 6.67 -2.92
CA PHE A 15 -7.28 5.99 -4.22
C PHE A 15 -8.07 6.86 -5.18
N LYS A 16 -7.35 7.58 -6.05
CA LYS A 16 -7.95 8.40 -7.10
C LYS A 16 -8.17 7.55 -8.35
N ALA A 17 -8.83 8.13 -9.36
CA ALA A 17 -9.16 7.44 -10.59
C ALA A 17 -7.93 6.88 -11.35
N TYR A 18 -6.75 7.50 -11.18
CA TYR A 18 -5.56 7.19 -11.96
C TYR A 18 -4.32 6.88 -11.13
N ASP A 19 -4.32 7.20 -9.83
CA ASP A 19 -3.15 7.10 -8.96
C ASP A 19 -3.55 7.10 -7.49
N ILE A 20 -2.57 6.90 -6.62
CA ILE A 20 -2.72 7.03 -5.17
C ILE A 20 -2.10 8.36 -4.75
N ARG A 21 -2.89 9.24 -4.13
CA ARG A 21 -2.45 10.56 -3.67
C ARG A 21 -3.04 10.89 -2.31
N GLY A 22 -2.23 11.53 -1.48
CA GLY A 22 -2.64 11.98 -0.16
C GLY A 22 -1.61 12.91 0.47
N ILE A 23 -1.88 13.32 1.70
CA ILE A 23 -1.01 14.20 2.50
C ILE A 23 -0.07 13.34 3.33
N VAL A 24 1.24 13.61 3.22
CA VAL A 24 2.30 12.94 4.00
C VAL A 24 2.02 13.10 5.50
N ASP A 25 2.27 12.05 6.27
CA ASP A 25 2.04 11.95 7.73
C ASP A 25 0.59 12.11 8.19
N HIS A 26 -0.36 12.24 7.26
CA HIS A 26 -1.79 12.32 7.55
C HIS A 26 -2.57 11.18 6.91
N SER A 27 -2.71 11.19 5.59
CA SER A 27 -3.40 10.12 4.84
C SER A 27 -2.42 9.14 4.18
N LEU A 28 -1.16 9.55 3.99
CA LEU A 28 -0.05 8.70 3.58
C LEU A 28 0.95 8.60 4.74
N THR A 29 0.67 7.70 5.68
CA THR A 29 1.59 7.34 6.77
C THR A 29 2.55 6.24 6.33
N GLU A 30 3.65 6.01 7.06
CA GLU A 30 4.58 4.90 6.79
C GLU A 30 3.85 3.54 6.72
N THR A 31 2.94 3.28 7.66
CA THR A 31 2.11 2.06 7.68
C THR A 31 1.26 1.94 6.41
N THR A 32 0.61 3.03 6.01
CA THR A 32 -0.24 3.05 4.80
C THR A 32 0.57 2.80 3.54
N VAL A 33 1.74 3.45 3.40
CA VAL A 33 2.63 3.26 2.25
C VAL A 33 3.19 1.83 2.21
N GLN A 34 3.53 1.24 3.36
CA GLN A 34 3.96 -0.16 3.45
C GLN A 34 2.86 -1.12 2.95
N GLN A 35 1.61 -0.91 3.36
CA GLN A 35 0.48 -1.71 2.92
C GLN A 35 0.22 -1.58 1.41
N ILE A 36 0.38 -0.38 0.85
CA ILE A 36 0.30 -0.17 -0.60
C ILE A 36 1.41 -0.96 -1.31
N GLY A 37 2.65 -0.89 -0.82
CA GLY A 37 3.75 -1.67 -1.38
C GLY A 37 3.50 -3.18 -1.34
N GLN A 38 2.96 -3.69 -0.23
CA GLN A 38 2.55 -5.10 -0.10
C GLN A 38 1.47 -5.48 -1.12
N ALA A 39 0.47 -4.61 -1.34
CA ALA A 39 -0.58 -4.85 -2.32
C ALA A 39 -0.02 -4.89 -3.76
N VAL A 40 0.84 -3.95 -4.13
CA VAL A 40 1.50 -3.92 -5.46
C VAL A 40 2.35 -5.16 -5.70
N ALA A 41 3.14 -5.58 -4.70
CA ALA A 41 3.95 -6.79 -4.80
C ALA A 41 3.07 -8.05 -4.88
N SER A 42 1.97 -8.10 -4.14
CA SER A 42 1.02 -9.23 -4.19
C SER A 42 0.41 -9.39 -5.59
N ASP A 43 0.04 -8.27 -6.22
CA ASP A 43 -0.48 -8.26 -7.60
C ASP A 43 0.60 -8.70 -8.61
N THR A 44 1.83 -8.21 -8.44
CA THR A 44 2.99 -8.60 -9.27
C THR A 44 3.23 -10.11 -9.21
N LEU A 45 3.23 -10.70 -8.00
CA LEU A 45 3.39 -12.14 -7.79
C LEU A 45 2.23 -12.94 -8.40
N ALA A 46 1.00 -12.45 -8.29
CA ALA A 46 -0.18 -13.08 -8.90
C ALA A 46 -0.09 -13.10 -10.44
N CYS A 47 0.55 -12.09 -11.02
CA CYS A 47 0.88 -12.02 -12.44
C CYS A 47 2.17 -12.78 -12.84
N GLN A 48 2.71 -13.63 -11.96
CA GLN A 48 3.96 -14.39 -12.17
C GLN A 48 5.22 -13.53 -12.35
N GLY A 49 5.18 -12.25 -11.95
CA GLY A 49 6.35 -11.41 -11.84
C GLY A 49 7.04 -11.55 -10.48
N ASP A 50 8.33 -11.20 -10.41
CA ASP A 50 9.14 -11.26 -9.18
C ASP A 50 9.86 -9.94 -8.85
N THR A 51 9.73 -8.94 -9.73
CA THR A 51 10.53 -7.71 -9.69
C THR A 51 9.63 -6.49 -9.80
N VAL A 52 9.84 -5.49 -8.94
CA VAL A 52 9.18 -4.18 -8.97
C VAL A 52 10.25 -3.09 -9.01
N ILE A 53 10.14 -2.16 -9.96
CA ILE A 53 11.04 -1.02 -10.10
C ILE A 53 10.45 0.18 -9.34
N VAL A 54 11.27 0.88 -8.56
CA VAL A 54 10.86 2.04 -7.76
C VAL A 54 11.59 3.29 -8.24
N GLY A 55 10.82 4.35 -8.50
CA GLY A 55 11.31 5.72 -8.72
C GLY A 55 10.84 6.65 -7.60
N ARG A 56 11.53 7.78 -7.40
CA ARG A 56 11.18 8.80 -6.39
C ARG A 56 11.42 10.21 -6.91
#